data_AF-A0AAN9C233-F1
#
_entry.id   AF-A0AAN9C233-F1
#
_cell.length_a   1.000
_cell.length_b   1.000
_cell.length_c   1.000
_cell.angle_alpha   90.00
_cell.angle_beta   90.00
_cell.angle_gamma   90.00
#
_symmetry.space_group_name_H-M   'P 1'
#
loop_
_entity.id
_entity.type
_entity.pdbx_description
1 polymer ?
#
loop_
_entity_poly.entity_id
_entity_poly.type
_entity_poly.pdbx_seq_one_letter_code
_entity_poly.pdbx_strand_id
1 'polypeptide(L)'
;MALKDATVCREIPEVMSLALYYKSTWLSGEYPPAMWNVHDTDIRTNNRVESWHSKLNKIVGRQHPNVHVLVNILREEQAQMEISLNRARLGARPPSRRRKYRELDERLMRLREMFRQGDMTTDEFLTSVRHIVHHH
;
A
#
# COMPACT_ATOMS: atom_id res chain seq x y z
N MET A 1 2.30 -27.28 13.30
CA MET A 1 1.57 -27.51 12.04
C MET A 1 2.47 -27.11 10.86
N ALA A 2 3.61 -27.79 10.70
CA ALA A 2 4.52 -27.62 9.58
C ALA A 2 4.56 -28.97 8.90
N LEU A 3 3.98 -29.11 7.69
CA LEU A 3 4.15 -30.27 6.78
C LEU A 3 3.21 -30.24 5.54
N LYS A 4 2.50 -29.14 5.22
CA LYS A 4 1.74 -29.03 3.95
C LYS A 4 2.40 -28.13 2.90
N ASP A 5 3.20 -27.14 3.30
CA ASP A 5 3.81 -26.20 2.35
C ASP A 5 5.05 -26.74 1.63
N ALA A 6 5.74 -27.72 2.21
CA ALA A 6 6.93 -28.33 1.60
C ALA A 6 6.60 -29.22 0.38
N THR A 7 5.34 -29.63 0.22
CA THR A 7 4.91 -30.56 -0.83
C THR A 7 4.69 -29.84 -2.16
N VAL A 8 4.09 -28.65 -2.14
CA VAL A 8 3.86 -27.80 -3.33
C VAL A 8 5.18 -27.47 -4.04
N CYS A 9 6.22 -27.22 -3.26
CA CYS A 9 7.56 -26.95 -3.73
C CYS A 9 8.22 -28.17 -4.44
N ARG A 10 7.83 -29.42 -4.16
CA ARG A 10 8.46 -30.58 -4.82
C ARG A 10 7.84 -30.92 -6.17
N GLU A 11 6.62 -30.50 -6.44
CA GLU A 11 5.84 -30.93 -7.60
C GLU A 11 6.02 -30.04 -8.84
N ILE A 12 6.55 -28.81 -8.67
CA ILE A 12 6.74 -27.85 -9.77
C ILE A 12 8.16 -27.23 -9.67
N PRO A 13 9.14 -27.75 -10.44
CA PRO A 13 10.53 -27.28 -10.42
C PRO A 13 10.69 -25.76 -10.64
N GLU A 14 9.80 -25.15 -11.43
CA GLU A 14 9.78 -23.72 -11.72
C GLU A 14 9.47 -22.89 -10.47
N VAL A 15 8.58 -23.37 -9.59
CA VAL A 15 8.26 -22.71 -8.33
C VAL A 15 9.47 -22.72 -7.40
N MET A 16 10.22 -23.83 -7.38
CA MET A 16 11.48 -23.90 -6.63
C MET A 16 12.56 -23.02 -7.20
N SER A 17 12.71 -22.99 -8.52
CA SER A 17 13.64 -22.08 -9.18
C SER A 17 13.33 -20.62 -8.83
N LEU A 18 12.06 -20.23 -8.89
CA LEU A 18 11.61 -18.90 -8.49
C LEU A 18 11.87 -18.61 -7.00
N ALA A 19 11.56 -19.55 -6.10
CA ALA A 19 11.78 -19.38 -4.67
C ALA A 19 13.28 -19.24 -4.34
N LEU A 20 14.13 -20.02 -5.00
CA LEU A 20 15.59 -19.94 -4.87
C LEU A 20 16.12 -18.63 -5.42
N TYR A 21 15.67 -18.20 -6.60
CA TYR A 21 16.01 -16.89 -7.16
C TYR A 21 15.59 -15.75 -6.23
N TYR A 22 14.38 -15.81 -5.68
CA TYR A 22 13.88 -14.80 -4.76
C TYR A 22 14.75 -14.73 -3.50
N LYS A 23 15.09 -15.89 -2.93
CA LYS A 23 15.98 -15.97 -1.77
C LYS A 23 17.38 -15.42 -2.09
N SER A 24 17.99 -15.83 -3.20
CA SER A 24 19.35 -15.42 -3.56
C SER A 24 19.45 -13.95 -3.95
N THR A 25 18.40 -13.38 -4.52
CA THR A 25 18.41 -12.00 -5.02
C THR A 25 17.91 -11.00 -3.97
N TRP A 26 16.79 -11.29 -3.31
CA TRP A 26 16.08 -10.33 -2.46
C TRP A 26 16.27 -10.55 -0.97
N LEU A 27 16.44 -11.79 -0.50
CA LEU A 27 16.61 -12.08 0.93
C LEU A 27 18.09 -12.10 1.35
N SER A 28 18.97 -12.57 0.49
CA SER A 28 20.40 -12.75 0.78
C SER A 28 21.33 -12.16 -0.30
N GLY A 29 20.76 -11.45 -1.27
CA GLY A 29 21.50 -10.84 -2.37
C GLY A 29 21.83 -9.37 -2.15
N GLU A 30 22.00 -8.66 -3.25
CA GLU A 30 22.48 -7.27 -3.26
C GLU A 30 21.43 -6.23 -2.87
N TYR A 31 20.13 -6.61 -2.82
CA TYR A 31 19.03 -5.70 -2.55
C TYR A 31 18.56 -5.80 -1.09
N PRO A 32 18.94 -4.86 -0.21
CA PRO A 32 18.59 -4.93 1.21
C PRO A 32 17.07 -4.83 1.39
N PRO A 33 16.47 -5.51 2.38
CA PRO A 33 15.05 -5.40 2.67
C PRO A 33 14.56 -3.96 2.80
N ALA A 34 15.35 -3.05 3.37
CA ALA A 34 14.97 -1.64 3.50
C ALA A 34 14.65 -0.92 2.16
N MET A 35 15.15 -1.44 1.03
CA MET A 35 14.89 -0.87 -0.30
C MET A 35 13.51 -1.24 -0.85
N TRP A 36 13.01 -2.43 -0.54
CA TRP A 36 11.83 -3.01 -1.20
C TRP A 36 10.73 -3.45 -0.22
N ASN A 37 11.08 -3.68 1.03
CA ASN A 37 10.18 -4.11 2.06
C ASN A 37 9.49 -2.89 2.69
N VAL A 38 8.15 -2.93 2.68
CA VAL A 38 7.28 -1.88 3.19
C VAL A 38 6.74 -2.18 4.59
N HIS A 39 7.35 -3.13 5.31
CA HIS A 39 7.06 -3.41 6.71
C HIS A 39 7.25 -2.11 7.53
N ASP A 40 6.32 -1.85 8.45
CA ASP A 40 6.28 -0.61 9.24
C ASP A 40 6.07 0.69 8.46
N THR A 41 5.69 0.64 7.19
CA THR A 41 5.27 1.83 6.43
C THR A 41 3.76 1.92 6.29
N ASP A 42 3.21 3.12 6.54
CA ASP A 42 1.79 3.44 6.31
C ASP A 42 1.50 3.77 4.84
N ILE A 43 2.53 3.94 4.03
CA ILE A 43 2.43 4.27 2.61
C ILE A 43 2.62 2.97 1.81
N ARG A 44 1.55 2.19 1.71
CA ARG A 44 1.50 1.10 0.74
C ARG A 44 1.27 1.67 -0.66
N THR A 45 2.20 1.34 -1.55
CA THR A 45 2.16 1.49 -3.01
C THR A 45 2.06 2.92 -3.57
N ASN A 46 2.23 3.00 -4.89
CA ASN A 46 2.01 4.15 -5.76
C ASN A 46 0.58 4.76 -5.67
N ASN A 47 -0.31 4.23 -4.82
CA ASN A 47 -1.71 4.63 -4.70
C ASN A 47 -1.93 6.16 -4.61
N ARG A 48 -1.05 6.88 -3.89
CA ARG A 48 -1.18 8.34 -3.76
C ARG A 48 -0.92 9.05 -5.09
N VAL A 49 0.13 8.63 -5.79
CA VAL A 49 0.52 9.16 -7.09
C VAL A 49 -0.49 8.73 -8.15
N GLU A 50 -0.95 7.48 -8.16
CA GLU A 50 -2.05 7.00 -9.02
C GLU A 50 -3.35 7.78 -8.79
N SER A 51 -3.70 8.02 -7.52
CA SER A 51 -4.88 8.82 -7.17
C SER A 51 -4.75 10.26 -7.65
N TRP A 52 -3.57 10.86 -7.49
CA TRP A 52 -3.28 12.20 -8.01
C TRP A 52 -3.36 12.25 -9.54
N HIS A 53 -2.72 11.31 -10.25
CA HIS A 53 -2.81 11.19 -11.70
C HIS A 53 -4.25 10.97 -12.17
N SER A 54 -5.04 10.12 -11.48
CA SER A 54 -6.44 9.90 -11.79
C SER A 54 -7.27 11.17 -11.62
N LYS A 55 -7.04 11.94 -10.55
CA LYS A 55 -7.68 13.25 -10.34
C LYS A 55 -7.29 14.22 -11.45
N LEU A 56 -6.01 14.33 -11.77
CA LEU A 56 -5.50 15.22 -12.81
C LEU A 56 -6.10 14.88 -14.17
N ASN A 57 -6.13 13.61 -14.55
CA ASN A 57 -6.74 13.16 -15.81
C ASN A 57 -8.23 13.51 -15.89
N LYS A 58 -8.97 13.42 -14.78
CA LYS A 58 -10.39 13.83 -14.73
C LYS A 58 -10.55 15.34 -14.92
N ILE A 59 -9.68 16.15 -14.34
CA ILE A 59 -9.70 17.62 -14.49
C ILE A 59 -9.34 18.02 -15.92
N VAL A 60 -8.30 17.41 -16.48
CA VAL A 60 -7.86 17.65 -17.85
C VAL A 60 -8.94 17.25 -18.85
N GLY A 61 -9.65 16.14 -18.60
CA GLY A 61 -10.83 15.72 -19.36
C GLY A 61 -10.58 15.41 -20.84
N ARG A 62 -9.31 15.33 -21.26
CA ARG A 62 -8.86 15.12 -22.64
C ARG A 62 -7.60 14.26 -22.67
N GLN A 63 -7.50 13.39 -23.68
CA GLN A 63 -6.35 12.49 -23.85
C GLN A 63 -5.06 13.23 -24.25
N HIS A 64 -5.18 14.32 -25.00
CA HIS A 64 -4.04 15.12 -25.50
C HIS A 64 -4.29 16.62 -25.27
N PRO A 65 -4.11 17.13 -24.05
CA PRO A 65 -4.28 18.55 -23.78
C PRO A 65 -3.18 19.38 -24.45
N ASN A 66 -3.52 20.58 -24.90
CA ASN A 66 -2.53 21.58 -25.29
C ASN A 66 -1.67 21.96 -24.07
N VAL A 67 -0.36 22.13 -24.25
CA VAL A 67 0.59 22.42 -23.16
C VAL A 67 0.18 23.67 -22.37
N HIS A 68 -0.31 24.73 -23.01
CA HIS A 68 -0.76 25.93 -22.30
C HIS A 68 -1.97 25.66 -21.39
N VAL A 69 -2.88 24.80 -21.84
CA VAL A 69 -4.04 24.37 -21.04
C VAL A 69 -3.56 23.54 -19.85
N LEU A 70 -2.64 22.61 -20.07
CA LEU A 70 -2.07 21.79 -19.00
C LEU A 70 -1.35 22.65 -17.95
N VAL A 71 -0.55 23.65 -18.36
CA VAL A 71 0.14 24.57 -17.45
C VAL A 71 -0.85 25.35 -16.59
N ASN A 72 -1.96 25.83 -17.16
CA ASN A 72 -2.98 26.54 -16.40
C ASN A 72 -3.64 25.62 -15.35
N ILE A 73 -4.00 24.39 -15.73
CA ILE A 73 -4.56 23.39 -14.81
C ILE A 73 -3.59 23.09 -13.65
N LEU A 74 -2.30 22.92 -13.96
CA LEU A 74 -1.28 22.63 -12.94
C LEU A 74 -1.11 23.81 -11.97
N ARG A 75 -1.18 25.05 -12.44
CA ARG A 75 -1.15 26.25 -11.58
C ARG A 75 -2.36 26.30 -10.64
N GLU A 76 -3.55 26.00 -11.14
CA GLU A 76 -4.76 25.94 -10.34
C GLU A 76 -4.69 24.83 -9.28
N GLU A 77 -4.23 23.64 -9.66
CA GLU A 77 -4.04 22.51 -8.72
C GLU A 77 -2.99 22.84 -7.64
N GLN A 78 -1.90 23.52 -8.00
CA GLN A 78 -0.92 24.00 -7.03
C GLN A 78 -1.54 24.97 -6.02
N ALA A 79 -2.30 25.97 -6.50
CA ALA A 79 -2.97 26.92 -5.63
C ALA A 79 -3.95 26.23 -4.64
N GLN A 80 -4.71 25.23 -5.12
CA GLN A 80 -5.61 24.44 -4.25
C GLN A 80 -4.83 23.62 -3.20
N MET A 81 -3.68 23.09 -3.57
CA MET A 81 -2.82 22.35 -2.65
C MET A 81 -2.25 23.27 -1.57
N GLU A 82 -1.80 24.46 -1.92
CA GLU A 82 -1.29 25.47 -0.97
C GLU A 82 -2.38 25.90 0.03
N ILE A 83 -3.61 26.13 -0.44
CA ILE A 83 -4.76 26.41 0.42
C ILE A 83 -5.00 25.25 1.39
N SER A 84 -4.97 24.01 0.89
CA SER A 84 -5.19 22.80 1.70
C SER A 84 -4.10 22.63 2.77
N LEU A 85 -2.84 22.87 2.40
CA LEU A 85 -1.70 22.83 3.32
C LEU A 85 -1.81 23.91 4.39
N ASN A 86 -2.17 25.14 4.03
CA ASN A 86 -2.35 26.22 4.99
C ASN A 86 -3.51 25.94 5.95
N ARG A 87 -4.63 25.38 5.47
CA ARG A 87 -5.72 24.91 6.35
C ARG A 87 -5.23 23.84 7.33
N ALA A 88 -4.47 22.86 6.86
CA ALA A 88 -3.91 21.82 7.73
C ALA A 88 -2.95 22.39 8.79
N ARG A 89 -2.10 23.36 8.42
CA ARG A 89 -1.21 24.09 9.36
C ARG A 89 -1.99 24.84 10.43
N LEU A 90 -3.16 25.39 10.09
CA LEU A 90 -4.08 26.04 11.03
C LEU A 90 -4.90 25.05 11.87
N GLY A 91 -4.62 23.74 11.80
CA GLY A 91 -5.30 22.71 12.57
C GLY A 91 -6.63 22.25 11.99
N ALA A 92 -6.98 22.65 10.76
CA ALA A 92 -8.15 22.11 10.10
C ALA A 92 -7.99 20.61 9.90
N ARG A 93 -9.01 19.84 10.29
CA ARG A 93 -8.99 18.38 10.13
C ARG A 93 -9.16 18.01 8.66
N PRO A 94 -8.43 17.00 8.16
CA PRO A 94 -8.66 16.49 6.83
C PRO A 94 -10.09 15.92 6.73
N PRO A 95 -10.65 15.83 5.50
CA PRO A 95 -11.93 15.18 5.28
C PRO A 95 -11.96 13.79 5.90
N SER A 96 -13.04 13.47 6.62
CA SER A 96 -13.15 12.16 7.26
C SER A 96 -13.15 11.06 6.19
N ARG A 97 -12.28 10.07 6.33
CA ARG A 97 -12.33 8.86 5.49
C ARG A 97 -13.64 8.12 5.74
N ARG A 98 -14.16 7.45 4.70
CA ARG A 98 -15.37 6.62 4.82
C ARG A 98 -15.22 5.65 5.98
N ARG A 99 -16.28 5.50 6.78
CA ARG A 99 -16.29 4.71 8.02
C ARG A 99 -15.73 3.29 7.81
N LYS A 100 -16.16 2.60 6.75
CA LYS A 100 -15.67 1.27 6.34
C LYS A 100 -14.14 1.17 6.34
N TYR A 101 -13.44 2.12 5.73
CA TYR A 101 -11.97 2.07 5.65
C TYR A 101 -11.29 2.42 6.97
N ARG A 102 -11.92 3.24 7.82
CA ARG A 102 -11.42 3.51 9.17
C ARG A 102 -11.52 2.26 10.04
N GLU A 103 -12.69 1.60 10.04
CA GLU A 103 -12.91 0.36 10.77
C GLU A 103 -11.96 -0.76 10.31
N LEU A 104 -11.72 -0.86 8.99
CA LEU A 104 -10.74 -1.78 8.41
C LEU A 104 -9.33 -1.51 8.94
N ASP A 105 -8.85 -0.27 8.86
CA ASP A 105 -7.51 0.10 9.32
C ASP A 105 -7.36 -0.15 10.83
N GLU A 106 -8.37 0.21 11.63
CA GLU A 106 -8.38 -0.06 13.07
C GLU A 106 -8.27 -1.55 13.39
N ARG A 107 -8.97 -2.41 12.63
CA ARG A 107 -8.87 -3.88 12.79
C ARG A 107 -7.47 -4.38 12.43
N LEU A 108 -6.90 -3.91 11.32
CA LEU A 108 -5.54 -4.28 10.90
C LEU A 108 -4.48 -3.81 11.90
N MET A 109 -4.63 -2.60 12.45
CA MET A 109 -3.74 -2.08 13.49
C MET A 109 -3.77 -2.95 14.75
N ARG A 110 -4.97 -3.36 15.20
CA ARG A 110 -5.09 -4.26 16.36
C ARG A 110 -4.42 -5.61 16.13
N LEU A 111 -4.65 -6.25 14.98
CA LEU A 111 -3.99 -7.51 14.67
C LEU A 111 -2.47 -7.39 14.63
N ARG A 112 -1.97 -6.31 14.04
CA ARG A 112 -0.53 -6.02 13.98
C ARG A 112 0.05 -5.85 15.39
N GLU A 113 -0.67 -5.20 16.28
CA GLU A 113 -0.26 -5.01 17.66
C GLU A 113 -0.17 -6.34 18.41
N MET A 114 -1.22 -7.15 18.34
CA MET A 114 -1.24 -8.50 18.95
C MET A 114 -0.10 -9.38 18.43
N PHE A 115 0.15 -9.35 17.11
CA PHE A 115 1.27 -10.07 16.52
C PHE A 115 2.62 -9.58 17.03
N ARG A 116 2.80 -8.25 17.17
CA ARG A 116 4.05 -7.67 17.69
C ARG A 116 4.29 -8.01 19.16
N GLN A 117 3.22 -8.12 19.95
CA GLN A 117 3.27 -8.48 21.38
C GLN A 117 3.50 -9.98 21.61
N GLY A 118 3.40 -10.80 20.56
CA GLY A 118 3.57 -12.25 20.65
C GLY A 118 2.32 -13.01 21.09
N ASP A 119 1.17 -12.32 21.18
CA ASP A 119 -0.12 -12.91 21.54
C ASP A 119 -0.73 -13.75 20.41
N MET A 120 -0.10 -13.74 19.24
CA MET A 120 -0.62 -14.36 18.02
C MET A 120 0.53 -14.96 17.22
N THR A 121 0.32 -16.18 16.73
CA THR A 121 1.25 -16.84 15.81
C THR A 121 1.16 -16.26 14.39
N THR A 122 2.18 -16.48 13.57
CA THR A 122 2.19 -16.01 12.17
C THR A 122 1.00 -16.56 11.37
N ASP A 123 0.60 -17.81 11.59
CA ASP A 123 -0.52 -18.44 10.87
C ASP A 123 -1.87 -17.81 11.25
N GLU A 124 -2.08 -17.57 12.54
CA GLU A 124 -3.27 -16.88 13.05
C GLU A 124 -3.35 -15.45 12.54
N PHE A 125 -2.22 -14.75 12.47
CA PHE A 125 -2.15 -13.40 11.94
C PHE A 125 -2.52 -13.35 10.45
N LEU A 126 -1.89 -14.20 9.63
CA LEU A 126 -2.16 -14.25 8.19
C LEU A 126 -3.61 -14.66 7.88
N THR A 127 -4.14 -15.62 8.62
CA THR A 127 -5.54 -16.05 8.49
C THR A 127 -6.49 -14.92 8.88
N SER A 128 -6.22 -14.22 9.99
CA SER A 128 -7.04 -13.10 10.44
C SER A 128 -7.04 -11.93 9.44
N VAL A 129 -5.87 -11.58 8.88
CA VAL A 129 -5.73 -10.55 7.84
C VAL A 129 -6.50 -10.96 6.58
N ARG A 130 -6.39 -12.21 6.15
CA ARG A 130 -7.15 -12.74 5.00
C ARG A 130 -8.66 -12.53 5.20
N HIS A 131 -9.22 -12.93 6.33
CA HIS A 131 -10.65 -12.75 6.60
C HIS A 131 -11.08 -11.28 6.55
N ILE A 132 -10.27 -10.39 7.11
CA ILE A 132 -10.56 -8.95 7.10
C ILE A 132 -10.58 -8.40 5.67
N VAL A 133 -9.66 -8.81 4.80
CA VAL A 133 -9.59 -8.29 3.43
C VAL A 133 -10.69 -8.88 2.54
N HIS A 134 -11.03 -10.16 2.69
CA HIS A 134 -12.02 -10.83 1.84
C HIS A 134 -13.48 -10.61 2.25
N HIS A 135 -13.76 -10.33 3.53
CA HIS A 135 -15.12 -10.10 4.01
C HIS A 135 -15.50 -8.60 4.10
N HIS A 136 -14.80 -7.73 3.36
CA HIS A 136 -15.04 -6.27 3.35
C HIS A 136 -15.56 -5.69 2.05
#